data_AF-A0A392R2Z0-F1
#
_entry.id   AF-A0A392R2Z0-F1
#
_cell.length_a   1.000
_cell.length_b   1.000
_cell.length_c   1.000
_cell.angle_alpha   90.00
_cell.angle_beta   90.00
_cell.angle_gamma   90.00
#
_symmetry.space_group_name_H-M   'P 1'
#
loop_
_entity.id
_entity.type
_entity.pdbx_description
1 polymer ?
#
loop_
_entity_poly.entity_id
_entity_poly.type
_entity_poly.pdbx_seq_one_letter_code
_entity_poly.pdbx_strand_id
1 'polypeptide(L)'
;MSMADEPLYPIAVLIDELKNDDIQLRLNSIRKLSTIARALGEERTRKELIPFLTENNDDDDEVLLAMAEELGGFIPYVGGVEHASALLPPLEAFCSVEETCVRDKAVESLCRIGSQMRDSDLVEYFIPLVKVS
;
A
#
# COMPACT_ATOMS: atom_id res chain seq x y z
N MET A 1 19.50 -28.35 2.23
CA MET A 1 18.12 -28.78 2.50
C MET A 1 17.21 -27.77 1.85
N SER A 2 16.41 -28.25 0.90
CA SER A 2 15.64 -27.45 -0.05
C SER A 2 14.53 -26.68 0.66
N MET A 3 14.57 -25.36 0.60
CA MET A 3 13.58 -24.43 1.16
C MET A 3 12.37 -24.33 0.21
N ALA A 4 11.80 -25.47 -0.16
CA ALA A 4 10.75 -25.59 -1.17
C ALA A 4 9.60 -26.43 -0.63
N ASP A 5 8.98 -25.97 0.46
CA ASP A 5 7.61 -26.35 0.85
C ASP A 5 7.14 -25.41 1.98
N GLU A 6 6.98 -24.12 1.70
CA GLU A 6 6.00 -23.33 2.45
C GLU A 6 4.77 -23.33 1.55
N PRO A 7 3.63 -23.88 1.99
CA PRO A 7 2.47 -24.05 1.12
C PRO A 7 2.16 -22.67 0.52
N LEU A 8 2.17 -22.61 -0.81
CA LEU A 8 1.67 -21.51 -1.60
C LEU A 8 0.21 -21.31 -1.18
N TYR A 9 -0.03 -20.57 -0.09
CA TYR A 9 -1.31 -19.94 0.14
C TYR A 9 -1.58 -19.18 -1.14
N PRO A 10 -2.56 -19.61 -1.96
CA PRO A 10 -2.73 -19.01 -3.26
C PRO A 10 -2.96 -17.52 -2.99
N ILE A 11 -2.18 -16.66 -3.62
CA ILE A 11 -2.31 -15.21 -3.47
C ILE A 11 -3.74 -14.76 -3.76
N ALA A 12 -4.48 -15.54 -4.57
CA ALA A 12 -5.92 -15.45 -4.70
C ALA A 12 -6.65 -15.43 -3.35
N VAL A 13 -6.35 -16.33 -2.42
CA VAL A 13 -6.96 -16.40 -1.08
C VAL A 13 -6.64 -15.15 -0.26
N LEU A 14 -5.40 -14.65 -0.27
CA LEU A 14 -5.04 -13.44 0.50
C LEU A 14 -5.69 -12.17 -0.07
N ILE A 15 -5.83 -12.09 -1.39
CA ILE A 15 -6.57 -11.01 -2.06
C ILE A 15 -8.08 -11.18 -1.86
N ASP A 16 -8.59 -12.42 -1.83
CA ASP A 16 -10.00 -12.72 -1.55
C ASP A 16 -10.37 -12.35 -0.10
N GLU A 17 -9.46 -12.56 0.85
CA GLU A 17 -9.60 -12.09 2.23
C GLU A 17 -9.65 -10.56 2.34
N LEU A 18 -8.99 -9.84 1.43
CA LEU A 18 -9.11 -8.38 1.32
C LEU A 18 -10.42 -7.94 0.69
N LYS A 19 -11.11 -8.82 -0.04
CA LYS A 19 -12.44 -8.59 -0.63
C LYS A 19 -13.58 -9.15 0.22
N ASN A 20 -13.29 -9.58 1.44
CA ASN A 20 -14.29 -10.21 2.30
C ASN A 20 -15.38 -9.21 2.69
N ASP A 21 -16.64 -9.63 2.75
CA ASP A 21 -17.75 -8.76 3.18
C ASP A 21 -17.60 -8.31 4.65
N ASP A 22 -16.89 -9.09 5.47
CA ASP A 22 -16.65 -8.77 6.88
C ASP A 22 -15.48 -7.77 7.04
N ILE A 23 -15.82 -6.57 7.53
CA ILE A 23 -14.85 -5.49 7.77
C ILE A 23 -13.71 -5.88 8.72
N GLN A 24 -13.97 -6.73 9.73
CA GLN A 24 -12.95 -7.17 10.68
C GLN A 24 -11.96 -8.12 10.01
N LEU A 25 -12.43 -8.96 9.09
CA LEU A 25 -11.54 -9.80 8.28
C LEU A 25 -10.69 -8.96 7.34
N ARG A 26 -11.28 -7.96 6.66
CA ARG A 26 -10.51 -7.01 5.83
C ARG A 26 -9.44 -6.29 6.65
N LEU A 27 -9.81 -5.71 7.80
CA LEU A 27 -8.87 -5.04 8.71
C LEU A 27 -7.73 -5.95 9.18
N ASN A 28 -8.04 -7.20 9.52
CA ASN A 28 -7.03 -8.18 9.93
C ASN A 28 -6.07 -8.52 8.79
N SER A 29 -6.55 -8.55 7.55
CA SER A 29 -5.75 -8.77 6.34
C SER A 29 -4.88 -7.56 6.03
N ILE A 30 -5.41 -6.35 6.16
CA ILE A 30 -4.65 -5.09 6.02
C ILE A 30 -3.49 -5.04 7.00
N ARG A 31 -3.71 -5.37 8.28
CA ARG A 31 -2.60 -5.45 9.27
C ARG A 31 -1.54 -6.50 8.96
N LYS A 32 -1.80 -7.39 8.00
CA LYS A 32 -0.86 -8.41 7.51
C LYS A 32 -0.32 -8.07 6.11
N LEU A 33 -0.58 -6.88 5.57
CA LEU A 33 -0.14 -6.44 4.24
C LEU A 33 1.35 -6.66 4.04
N SER A 34 2.17 -6.31 5.02
CA SER A 34 3.62 -6.54 5.00
C SER A 34 4.01 -8.01 4.83
N THR A 35 3.28 -8.93 5.48
CA THR A 35 3.51 -10.38 5.36
C THR A 35 3.07 -10.87 3.97
N ILE A 36 1.92 -10.38 3.49
CA ILE A 36 1.39 -10.69 2.16
C ILE A 36 2.40 -10.24 1.09
N ALA A 37 2.85 -8.99 1.15
CA ALA A 37 3.80 -8.43 0.19
C ALA A 37 5.16 -9.14 0.21
N ARG A 38 5.62 -9.59 1.38
CA ARG A 38 6.82 -10.43 1.50
C ARG A 38 6.66 -11.78 0.81
N ALA A 39 5.48 -12.39 0.91
CA ALA A 39 5.18 -13.67 0.25
C ALA A 39 4.98 -13.51 -1.26
N LEU A 40 4.40 -12.40 -1.72
CA LEU A 40 4.25 -12.08 -3.14
C LEU A 40 5.58 -11.78 -3.83
N GLY A 41 6.49 -11.12 -3.12
CA GLY A 41 7.69 -10.54 -3.68
C GLY A 41 7.45 -9.18 -4.34
N GLU A 42 8.54 -8.42 -4.47
CA GLU A 42 8.52 -7.00 -4.83
C GLU A 42 7.90 -6.70 -6.19
N GLU A 43 8.10 -7.58 -7.18
CA GLU A 43 7.56 -7.39 -8.52
C GLU A 43 6.03 -7.52 -8.55
N ARG A 44 5.50 -8.56 -7.88
CA ARG A 44 4.07 -8.83 -7.83
C ARG A 44 3.35 -7.85 -6.91
N THR A 45 3.97 -7.45 -5.80
CA THR A 45 3.45 -6.39 -4.95
C THR A 45 3.16 -5.13 -5.78
N ARG A 46 4.08 -4.70 -6.64
CA ARG A 46 3.88 -3.52 -7.50
C ARG A 46 2.85 -3.71 -8.61
N LYS A 47 2.78 -4.90 -9.21
CA LYS A 47 1.93 -5.17 -10.39
C LYS A 47 0.51 -5.62 -10.04
N GLU A 48 0.30 -6.16 -8.85
CA GLU A 48 -0.98 -6.75 -8.42
C GLU A 48 -1.50 -6.09 -7.15
N LEU A 49 -0.71 -6.09 -6.07
CA LEU A 49 -1.18 -5.63 -4.76
C LEU A 49 -1.39 -4.11 -4.70
N ILE A 50 -0.45 -3.33 -5.21
CA ILE A 50 -0.56 -1.86 -5.20
C ILE A 50 -1.73 -1.36 -6.07
N PRO A 51 -1.93 -1.84 -7.32
CA PRO A 51 -3.11 -1.50 -8.10
C PRO A 51 -4.40 -1.89 -7.39
N PHE A 52 -4.45 -3.08 -6.79
CA PHE A 52 -5.60 -3.52 -6.02
C PHE A 52 -5.93 -2.54 -4.88
N LEU A 53 -4.96 -2.11 -4.06
CA LEU A 53 -5.20 -1.14 -3.00
C LEU A 53 -5.64 0.24 -3.53
N THR A 54 -5.17 0.62 -4.72
CA THR A 54 -5.56 1.89 -5.36
C THR A 54 -7.00 1.85 -5.85
N GLU A 55 -7.44 0.70 -6.38
CA GLU A 55 -8.81 0.49 -6.87
C GLU A 55 -9.84 0.34 -5.74
N ASN A 56 -9.43 -0.04 -4.52
CA ASN A 56 -10.32 -0.19 -3.35
C ASN A 56 -10.27 1.05 -2.43
N ASN A 57 -10.26 2.25 -3.00
CA ASN A 57 -10.23 3.50 -2.24
C ASN A 57 -11.61 3.93 -1.70
N ASP A 58 -12.67 3.21 -2.06
CA ASP A 58 -14.06 3.38 -1.63
C ASP A 58 -14.49 2.40 -0.52
N ASP A 59 -13.54 1.69 0.11
CA ASP A 59 -13.79 0.80 1.26
C ASP A 59 -14.17 1.60 2.54
N ASP A 60 -14.51 0.90 3.62
CA ASP A 60 -14.83 1.49 4.91
C ASP A 60 -13.66 2.31 5.48
N ASP A 61 -13.97 3.46 6.11
CA ASP A 61 -12.98 4.43 6.61
C ASP A 61 -11.92 3.80 7.53
N GLU A 62 -12.31 2.84 8.38
CA GLU A 62 -11.36 2.13 9.26
C GLU A 62 -10.35 1.30 8.47
N VAL A 63 -10.78 0.69 7.37
CA VAL A 63 -9.94 -0.12 6.48
C VAL A 63 -8.99 0.81 5.72
N LEU A 64 -9.50 1.90 5.16
CA LEU A 64 -8.69 2.91 4.47
C LEU A 64 -7.64 3.54 5.38
N LEU A 65 -7.99 3.83 6.64
CA LEU A 65 -7.05 4.35 7.63
C LEU A 65 -5.90 3.38 7.88
N ALA A 66 -6.22 2.09 8.07
CA ALA A 66 -5.21 1.06 8.29
C ALA A 66 -4.35 0.82 7.03
N MET A 67 -4.95 0.90 5.83
CA MET A 67 -4.23 0.83 4.55
C MET A 67 -3.22 1.97 4.43
N ALA A 68 -3.65 3.21 4.68
CA ALA A 68 -2.78 4.37 4.63
C ALA A 68 -1.61 4.25 5.60
N GLU A 69 -1.83 3.74 6.81
CA GLU A 69 -0.77 3.50 7.80
C GLU A 69 0.25 2.46 7.33
N GLU A 70 -0.21 1.30 6.86
CA GLU A 70 0.66 0.21 6.41
C GLU A 70 1.52 0.63 5.20
N LEU A 71 0.94 1.40 4.27
CA LEU A 71 1.64 1.87 3.08
C LEU A 71 2.83 2.79 3.39
N GLY A 72 2.80 3.53 4.50
CA GLY A 72 3.92 4.39 4.92
C GLY A 72 5.22 3.61 5.22
N GLY A 73 5.11 2.32 5.50
CA GLY A 73 6.24 1.41 5.75
C GLY A 73 6.57 0.49 4.57
N PHE A 74 5.98 0.69 3.39
CA PHE A 74 5.97 -0.34 2.35
C PHE A 74 7.14 -0.36 1.38
N ILE A 75 8.04 0.64 1.46
CA ILE A 75 9.24 0.77 0.62
C ILE A 75 10.05 -0.54 0.47
N PRO A 76 10.42 -1.27 1.56
CA PRO A 76 11.19 -2.52 1.41
C PRO A 76 10.43 -3.61 0.66
N TYR A 77 9.09 -3.57 0.60
CA TYR A 77 8.28 -4.59 -0.06
C TYR A 77 7.98 -4.30 -1.53
N VAL A 78 8.34 -3.11 -2.03
CA VAL A 78 8.23 -2.75 -3.46
C VAL A 78 9.57 -2.79 -4.20
N GLY A 79 10.66 -3.19 -3.51
CA GLY A 79 12.01 -3.21 -4.07
C GLY A 79 12.83 -1.97 -3.73
N GLY A 80 12.54 -1.36 -2.58
CA GLY A 80 13.33 -0.28 -2.03
C GLY A 80 12.95 1.10 -2.57
N VAL A 81 13.80 2.08 -2.25
CA VAL A 81 13.57 3.50 -2.56
C VAL A 81 13.47 3.78 -4.06
N GLU A 82 14.08 2.94 -4.90
CA GLU A 82 14.02 3.05 -6.37
C GLU A 82 12.60 2.86 -6.93
N HIS A 83 11.74 2.21 -6.15
CA HIS A 83 10.37 1.91 -6.53
C HIS A 83 9.34 2.50 -5.56
N ALA A 84 9.77 3.40 -4.67
CA ALA A 84 8.89 4.09 -3.74
C ALA A 84 7.79 4.90 -4.44
N SER A 85 8.03 5.38 -5.67
CA SER A 85 7.04 6.10 -6.47
C SER A 85 5.77 5.29 -6.75
N ALA A 86 5.85 3.95 -6.74
CA ALA A 86 4.69 3.07 -6.91
C ALA A 86 3.68 3.19 -5.76
N LEU A 87 4.10 3.66 -4.58
CA LEU A 87 3.24 3.83 -3.41
C LEU A 87 2.49 5.18 -3.40
N LEU A 88 2.87 6.11 -4.28
CA LEU A 88 2.27 7.44 -4.32
C LEU A 88 0.81 7.42 -4.82
N PRO A 89 0.45 6.71 -5.91
CA PRO A 89 -0.92 6.68 -6.41
C PRO A 89 -1.99 6.22 -5.40
N PRO A 90 -1.82 5.12 -4.63
CA PRO A 90 -2.84 4.73 -3.64
C PRO A 90 -2.97 5.76 -2.52
N LEU A 91 -1.86 6.34 -2.06
CA LEU A 91 -1.89 7.37 -1.02
C LEU A 91 -2.50 8.68 -1.51
N GLU A 92 -2.28 9.06 -2.77
CA GLU A 92 -2.93 10.21 -3.41
C GLU A 92 -4.45 10.02 -3.47
N ALA A 93 -4.91 8.81 -3.82
CA ALA A 93 -6.33 8.48 -3.79
C ALA A 93 -6.91 8.61 -2.38
N PHE A 94 -6.19 8.13 -1.36
CA PHE A 94 -6.59 8.26 0.06
C PHE A 94 -6.55 9.71 0.55
N CYS A 95 -5.75 10.60 -0.04
CA CYS A 95 -5.80 12.03 0.27
C CYS A 95 -7.07 12.71 -0.28
N SER A 96 -7.78 12.08 -1.22
CA SER A 96 -8.99 12.65 -1.84
C SER A 96 -10.30 12.18 -1.19
N VAL A 97 -10.24 11.30 -0.18
CA VAL A 97 -11.44 10.77 0.50
C VAL A 97 -12.05 11.78 1.47
N GLU A 98 -13.35 11.63 1.79
CA GLU A 98 -14.08 12.57 2.65
C GLU A 98 -13.67 12.48 4.13
N GLU A 99 -13.25 11.31 4.61
CA GLU A 99 -12.88 11.13 6.01
C GLU A 99 -11.53 11.81 6.32
N THR A 100 -11.56 12.71 7.30
CA THR A 100 -10.40 13.56 7.63
C THR A 100 -9.27 12.74 8.25
N CYS A 101 -9.61 11.74 9.08
CA CYS A 101 -8.61 10.89 9.71
C CYS A 101 -7.80 10.09 8.67
N VAL A 102 -8.46 9.60 7.61
CA VAL A 102 -7.81 8.87 6.53
C VAL A 102 -6.89 9.79 5.74
N ARG A 103 -7.34 11.00 5.38
CA ARG A 103 -6.51 11.99 4.68
C ARG A 103 -5.26 12.35 5.47
N ASP A 104 -5.41 12.66 6.75
CA ASP A 104 -4.27 13.02 7.61
C ASP A 104 -3.24 11.89 7.67
N LYS A 105 -3.72 10.64 7.76
CA LYS A 105 -2.84 9.47 7.76
C LYS A 105 -2.15 9.23 6.43
N ALA A 106 -2.86 9.42 5.32
CA ALA A 106 -2.29 9.31 3.99
C ALA A 106 -1.17 10.33 3.77
N VAL A 107 -1.37 11.58 4.23
CA VAL A 107 -0.33 12.63 4.19
C VAL A 107 0.87 12.26 5.06
N GLU A 108 0.65 11.76 6.28
CA GLU A 108 1.74 11.27 7.15
C GLU A 108 2.59 10.20 6.45
N SER A 109 1.93 9.23 5.81
CA SER A 109 2.59 8.16 5.05
C SER A 109 3.32 8.68 3.82
N LEU A 110 2.73 9.62 3.07
CA LEU A 110 3.39 10.29 1.94
C LEU A 110 4.65 11.01 2.40
N CYS A 111 4.59 11.79 3.48
CA CYS A 111 5.75 12.48 4.03
C CYS A 111 6.86 11.50 4.44
N ARG A 112 6.49 10.38 5.06
CA ARG A 112 7.44 9.33 5.45
C ARG A 112 8.12 8.69 4.24
N ILE A 113 7.38 8.44 3.16
CA ILE A 113 7.94 7.90 1.93
C ILE A 113 8.83 8.94 1.26
N GLY A 114 8.34 10.18 1.09
CA GLY A 114 9.08 11.28 0.49
C GLY A 114 10.40 11.57 1.19
N SER A 115 10.46 11.46 2.52
CA SER A 115 11.71 11.63 3.28
C SER A 115 12.80 10.59 2.97
N GLN A 116 12.43 9.46 2.35
CA GLN A 116 13.33 8.37 1.98
C GLN A 116 13.59 8.30 0.48
N MET A 117 12.83 9.04 -0.33
CA MET A 117 13.00 9.09 -1.78
C MET A 117 14.27 9.86 -2.17
N ARG A 118 14.83 9.53 -3.33
CA ARG A 118 15.95 10.28 -3.91
C ARG A 118 15.46 11.63 -4.43
N ASP A 119 16.35 12.64 -4.47
CA ASP A 119 16.01 13.97 -4.98
C ASP A 119 15.42 13.95 -6.40
N SER A 120 15.93 13.07 -7.27
CA SER A 120 15.39 12.90 -8.63
C SER A 120 13.93 12.43 -8.61
N ASP A 121 13.63 11.42 -7.79
CA ASP A 121 12.30 10.82 -7.70
C ASP A 121 11.32 11.76 -7.00
N LEU A 122 11.80 12.57 -6.05
CA LEU A 122 11.02 13.65 -5.44
C LEU A 122 10.59 14.68 -6.47
N VAL A 123 11.50 15.15 -7.32
CA VAL A 123 11.19 16.16 -8.33
C VAL A 123 10.27 15.61 -9.41
N GLU A 124 10.48 14.36 -9.82
CA GLU A 124 9.75 13.72 -10.92
C GLU A 124 8.35 13.26 -10.52
N TYR A 125 8.17 12.71 -9.31
CA TYR A 125 6.91 12.08 -8.89
C TYR A 125 6.25 12.77 -7.69
N PHE A 126 7.00 13.14 -6.66
CA PHE A 126 6.42 13.67 -5.42
C PHE A 126 5.98 15.14 -5.52
N ILE A 127 6.80 16.01 -6.14
CA ILE A 127 6.47 17.43 -6.32
C ILE A 127 5.21 17.62 -7.18
N PRO A 128 5.02 16.91 -8.31
CA PRO A 128 3.79 17.00 -9.08
C PRO A 128 2.55 16.62 -8.27
N LEU A 129 2.61 15.57 -7.46
CA LEU A 129 1.51 15.13 -6.60
C LEU A 129 1.04 16.26 -5.68
N VAL A 130 1.96 16.92 -4.97
CA VAL A 130 1.64 18.02 -4.04
C VAL A 130 1.11 19.27 -4.75
N LYS A 131 1.41 19.45 -6.04
CA LYS A 131 0.91 20.60 -6.83
C LYS A 131 -0.50 20.39 -7.40
N VAL A 132 -0.95 19.15 -7.49
CA VAL A 132 -2.23 18.77 -8.11
C VAL A 132 -3.33 18.56 -7.06
N SER A 133 -2.95 18.39 -5.78
CA SER A 133 -3.86 18.36 -4.63
C SER A 133 -4.35 19.74 -4.20
#